data_AF-A0A536HSU4-F1
#
_entry.id   AF-A0A536HSU4-F1
#
_cell.length_a   1.000
_cell.length_b   1.000
_cell.length_c   1.000
_cell.angle_alpha   90.00
_cell.angle_beta   90.00
_cell.angle_gamma   90.00
#
_symmetry.space_group_name_H-M   'P 1'
#
loop_
_entity.id
_entity.type
_entity.pdbx_description
1 polymer ?
#
loop_
_entity_poly.entity_id
_entity_poly.type
_entity_poly.pdbx_seq_one_letter_code
_entity_poly.pdbx_strand_id
1 'polypeptide(L)' 'MPLTKAGLEDVIAANSAICDIIGPEGKLTYRGIDIHDLARHSSFEETTYLLWFGHLPSQ' A
#
# COMPACT_ATOMS: atom_id res chain seq x y z
N MET A 1 -7.69 -33.46 0.02
CA MET A 1 -7.48 -32.44 1.07
C MET A 1 -7.57 -31.09 0.40
N PRO A 2 -8.25 -30.08 0.97
CA PRO A 2 -8.24 -28.76 0.35
C PRO A 2 -6.78 -28.28 0.32
N LEU A 3 -6.37 -27.74 -0.83
CA LEU A 3 -5.00 -27.38 -1.17
C LEU A 3 -4.56 -26.06 -0.52
N THR A 4 -5.04 -25.77 0.70
CA THR A 4 -4.66 -24.57 1.42
C THR A 4 -3.31 -24.79 2.07
N LYS A 5 -2.30 -24.08 1.56
CA LYS A 5 -0.96 -24.03 2.16
C LYS A 5 -1.05 -23.48 3.59
N ALA A 6 -0.10 -23.87 4.44
CA ALA A 6 -0.04 -23.37 5.81
C ALA A 6 0.07 -21.84 5.84
N GLY A 7 -0.55 -21.19 6.84
CA GLY A 7 -0.45 -19.74 7.01
C GLY A 7 -1.21 -18.88 5.99
N LEU A 8 -2.16 -19.46 5.23
CA LEU A 8 -2.91 -18.76 4.18
C LEU A 8 -2.03 -18.26 3.01
N GLU A 9 -0.89 -18.91 2.80
CA GLU A 9 -0.04 -18.62 1.64
C GLU A 9 -0.85 -18.79 0.34
N ASP A 10 -0.71 -17.81 -0.56
CA ASP A 10 -1.44 -17.69 -1.83
C ASP A 10 -2.97 -17.54 -1.75
N VAL A 11 -3.52 -17.29 -0.54
CA VAL A 11 -4.96 -17.02 -0.37
C VAL A 11 -5.23 -15.52 -0.44
N ILE A 12 -6.12 -15.10 -1.35
CA ILE A 12 -6.60 -13.72 -1.40
C ILE A 12 -7.56 -13.46 -0.22
N ALA A 13 -7.12 -12.67 0.76
CA ALA A 13 -7.92 -12.34 1.93
C ALA A 13 -8.96 -11.24 1.67
N ALA A 14 -8.59 -10.21 0.90
CA ALA A 14 -9.45 -9.07 0.57
C ALA A 14 -8.89 -8.28 -0.63
N ASN A 15 -9.75 -7.47 -1.26
CA ASN A 15 -9.31 -6.40 -2.15
C ASN A 15 -8.98 -5.14 -1.33
N SER A 16 -7.91 -4.44 -1.69
CA SER A 16 -7.46 -3.22 -1.01
C SER A 16 -7.13 -2.14 -2.02
N ALA A 17 -7.36 -0.89 -1.63
CA ALA A 17 -6.93 0.30 -2.38
C ALA A 17 -5.90 1.12 -1.59
N ILE A 18 -5.30 0.54 -0.54
CA ILE A 18 -4.38 1.26 0.38
C ILE A 18 -2.96 1.29 -0.19
N CYS A 19 -2.46 0.14 -0.63
CA CYS A 19 -1.11 0.02 -1.19
C CYS A 19 -1.03 -1.08 -2.25
N ASP A 20 -0.05 -0.94 -3.13
CA ASP A 20 0.35 -1.95 -4.10
C ASP A 20 1.84 -2.22 -4.00
N ILE A 21 2.21 -3.49 -4.07
CA ILE A 21 3.60 -3.98 -4.03
C ILE A 21 3.87 -4.76 -5.32
N ILE A 22 4.79 -4.27 -6.13
CA ILE A 22 5.24 -4.96 -7.36
C ILE A 22 6.65 -5.48 -7.09
N GLY A 23 6.72 -6.68 -6.51
CA GLY A 23 7.96 -7.31 -6.04
C GLY A 23 9.08 -7.36 -7.09
N PRO A 24 8.82 -7.81 -8.34
CA PRO A 24 9.85 -7.86 -9.38
C PRO A 24 10.46 -6.49 -9.74
N GLU A 25 9.69 -5.42 -9.57
CA GLU A 25 10.14 -4.05 -9.84
C GLU A 25 10.68 -3.34 -8.58
N GLY A 26 10.57 -3.97 -7.40
CA GLY A 26 10.90 -3.34 -6.13
C GLY A 26 10.03 -2.13 -5.80
N LYS A 27 8.82 -2.05 -6.37
CA LYS A 27 7.95 -0.88 -6.27
C LYS A 27 6.94 -1.02 -5.15
N LEU A 28 6.80 0.05 -4.36
CA LEU A 28 5.75 0.21 -3.35
C LEU A 28 5.04 1.54 -3.61
N THR A 29 3.70 1.50 -3.67
CA THR A 29 2.88 2.71 -3.76
C THR A 29 1.86 2.76 -2.62
N TYR A 30 1.58 3.95 -2.12
CA TYR A 30 0.49 4.23 -1.18
C TYR A 30 -0.56 5.09 -1.88
N ARG A 31 -1.80 4.59 -1.95
CA ARG A 31 -2.91 5.23 -2.68
C ARG A 31 -2.53 5.65 -4.12
N GLY A 32 -1.68 4.85 -4.78
CA GLY A 32 -1.18 5.13 -6.13
C GLY A 32 0.01 6.10 -6.24
N ILE A 33 0.51 6.65 -5.12
CA ILE A 33 1.69 7.52 -5.08
C ILE A 33 2.92 6.68 -4.75
N ASP A 34 4.02 6.88 -5.48
CA ASP A 34 5.28 6.18 -5.23
C ASP A 34 5.84 6.50 -3.83
N ILE A 35 6.32 5.46 -3.12
CA ILE A 35 6.84 5.63 -1.76
C ILE A 35 8.05 6.58 -1.70
N HIS A 36 8.86 6.64 -2.76
CA HIS A 36 10.01 7.54 -2.80
C HIS A 36 9.59 9.00 -2.94
N ASP A 37 8.47 9.28 -3.61
CA ASP A 37 7.94 10.64 -3.72
C ASP A 37 7.40 11.11 -2.37
N LEU A 38 6.65 10.24 -1.67
CA LEU A 38 6.19 10.53 -0.30
C LEU A 38 7.36 10.75 0.65
N ALA A 39 8.40 9.92 0.58
CA ALA A 39 9.56 10.05 1.45
C ALA A 39 10.37 11.35 1.21
N ARG A 40 10.37 11.89 -0.01
CA ARG A 40 11.12 13.12 -0.35
C ARG A 40 10.29 14.39 -0.16
N HIS A 41 8.98 14.31 -0.35
CA HIS A 41 8.12 15.47 -0.54
C HIS A 41 6.95 15.56 0.45
N SER A 42 6.77 14.57 1.32
CA SER A 42 5.69 14.56 2.31
C SER A 42 6.24 14.38 3.73
N SER A 43 5.38 14.70 4.71
CA SER A 43 5.60 14.38 6.12
C SER A 43 4.96 13.05 6.51
N PHE A 44 5.31 12.56 7.70
CA PHE A 44 4.66 11.38 8.29
C PHE A 44 3.16 11.61 8.46
N GLU A 45 2.75 12.79 8.92
CA GLU A 45 1.38 13.19 9.17
C GLU A 45 0.55 13.23 7.87
N GLU A 46 1.09 13.83 6.80
CA GLU A 46 0.43 13.86 5.49
C GLU A 46 0.31 12.46 4.88
N THR A 47 1.34 11.64 4.99
CA THR A 47 1.30 10.24 4.52
C THR A 47 0.27 9.43 5.29
N THR A 48 0.19 9.65 6.61
CA THR A 48 -0.81 9.00 7.47
C THR A 48 -2.23 9.45 7.10
N TYR A 49 -2.42 10.74 6.84
CA TYR A 49 -3.68 11.29 6.34
C TYR A 49 -4.07 10.65 5.00
N LEU A 50 -3.13 10.56 4.05
CA LEU A 50 -3.34 9.88 2.77
C LEU A 50 -3.81 8.43 2.95
N LEU A 51 -3.19 7.68 3.85
CA LEU A 51 -3.57 6.28 4.11
C LEU A 51 -5.00 6.16 4.65
N TRP A 52 -5.38 7.02 5.60
CA TRP A 52 -6.72 7.00 6.18
C TRP A 52 -7.81 7.52 5.24
N PHE A 53 -7.58 8.66 4.60
CA PHE A 53 -8.62 9.40 3.87
C PHE A 53 -8.57 9.19 2.36
N GLY A 54 -7.50 8.60 1.84
CA GLY A 54 -7.37 8.26 0.43
C GLY A 54 -6.91 9.40 -0.48
N HIS A 55 -6.63 10.58 0.08
CA HIS A 55 -6.09 11.74 -0.63
C HIS A 55 -5.14 12.53 0.27
N LEU A 56 -4.25 13.33 -0.32
CA LEU A 56 -3.42 14.26 0.44
C LEU A 56 -4.28 15.38 1.06
N PRO A 57 -3.88 15.92 2.23
CA PRO A 57 -4.59 17.05 2.81
C PRO A 57 -4.51 18.28 1.91
N SER A 58 -5.57 19.07 1.86
CA SER A 58 -5.53 20.42 1.28
C SER A 58 -4.93 21.39 2.28
N GLN A 59 -4.14 22.34 1.81
CA GLN A 59 -3.72 23.50 2.62
C GLN A 59 -4.85 24.51 2.77
#